data_AF-X1LH06-F1
#
_entry.id   AF-X1LH06-F1
#
_cell.length_a   1.000
_cell.length_b   1.000
_cell.length_c   1.000
_cell.angle_alpha   90.00
_cell.angle_beta   90.00
_cell.angle_gamma   90.00
#
_symmetry.space_group_name_H-M   'P 1'
#
loop_
_entity.id
_entity.type
_entity.pdbx_description
1 polymer ?
#
loop_
_entity_poly.entity_id
_entity_poly.type
_entity_poly.pdbx_seq_one_letter_code
_entity_poly.pdbx_strand_id
1 'polypeptide(L)'
;KNLITSEDSFLSAIISNLGNRMLRIILDPSLHDYSSGFFGARKQVLKELKVEGTFVDYCISLPYSAIIKGLKVAEVPMILTTRKHGKSKTSASLF
;
A
#
# COMPACT_ATOMS: atom_id res chain seq x y z
N LYS A 1 -7.06 21.77 -1.05
CA LYS A 1 -7.10 21.51 0.42
C LYS A 1 -5.66 21.46 0.90
N ASN A 2 -5.30 22.29 1.88
CA ASN A 2 -3.92 22.64 2.24
C ASN A 2 -3.10 21.41 2.65
N LEU A 3 -2.10 21.09 1.83
CA LEU A 3 -1.04 20.09 2.09
C LEU A 3 0.04 20.62 3.05
N ILE A 4 -0.10 21.87 3.51
CA ILE A 4 0.92 22.60 4.30
C ILE A 4 0.76 22.33 5.81
N THR A 5 -0.40 21.81 6.25
CA THR A 5 -0.73 21.61 7.67
C THR A 5 -0.99 20.14 8.06
N SER A 6 -0.71 19.20 7.16
CA SER A 6 -0.74 17.75 7.46
C SER A 6 0.68 17.22 7.57
N GLU A 7 0.92 16.32 8.53
CA GLU A 7 2.21 15.62 8.74
C GLU A 7 2.73 14.89 7.47
N ASP A 8 1.86 14.70 6.47
CA ASP A 8 2.21 14.19 5.15
C ASP A 8 2.89 15.26 4.28
N SER A 9 4.16 15.51 4.56
CA SER A 9 5.03 16.38 3.78
C SER A 9 5.20 15.86 2.34
N PHE A 10 5.45 16.76 1.38
CA PHE A 10 5.84 16.42 0.01
C PHE A 10 7.01 15.43 -0.03
N LEU A 11 7.91 15.49 0.96
CA LEU A 11 9.00 14.54 1.15
C LEU A 11 8.50 13.11 1.37
N SER A 12 7.46 12.92 2.18
CA SER A 12 6.86 11.60 2.43
C SER A 12 6.28 11.00 1.15
N ALA A 13 5.69 11.84 0.28
CA ALA A 13 5.19 11.39 -1.03
C ALA A 13 6.34 10.95 -1.96
N ILE A 14 7.47 11.68 -1.95
CA ILE A 14 8.66 11.28 -2.72
C ILE A 14 9.22 9.95 -2.20
N ILE A 15 9.36 9.80 -0.88
CA ILE A 15 9.87 8.57 -0.25
C ILE A 15 8.96 7.38 -0.59
N SER A 16 7.64 7.57 -0.49
CA SER A 16 6.65 6.54 -0.84
C SER A 16 6.76 6.13 -2.31
N ASN A 17 6.91 7.09 -3.23
CA ASN A 17 7.06 6.80 -4.65
C ASN A 17 8.36 6.04 -4.94
N LEU A 18 9.48 6.47 -4.34
CA LEU A 18 10.76 5.79 -4.50
C LEU A 18 10.71 4.36 -3.96
N GLY A 19 10.12 4.16 -2.77
CA GLY A 19 9.95 2.84 -2.17
C GLY A 19 9.13 1.90 -3.05
N ASN A 20 7.98 2.36 -3.56
CA ASN A 20 7.15 1.56 -4.46
C ASN A 20 7.87 1.25 -5.78
N ARG A 21 8.66 2.20 -6.32
CA ARG A 21 9.46 1.97 -7.52
C ARG A 21 10.53 0.90 -7.31
N MET A 22 11.14 0.84 -6.12
CA MET A 22 12.07 -0.24 -5.77
C MET A 22 11.36 -1.59 -5.67
N LEU A 23 10.20 -1.64 -4.99
CA LEU A 23 9.39 -2.86 -4.89
C LEU A 23 8.95 -3.38 -6.26
N ARG A 24 8.56 -2.48 -7.16
CA ARG A 24 8.21 -2.80 -8.54
C ARG A 24 9.35 -3.47 -9.32
N ILE A 25 10.60 -3.03 -9.09
CA ILE A 25 11.77 -3.63 -9.74
C ILE A 25 12.06 -5.02 -9.15
N ILE A 26 11.84 -5.20 -7.86
CA ILE A 26 12.19 -6.44 -7.13
C ILE A 26 11.12 -7.52 -7.29
N LEU A 27 9.84 -7.16 -7.22
CA LEU A 27 8.73 -8.10 -7.12
C LEU A 27 8.10 -8.37 -8.47
N ASP A 28 7.40 -7.38 -9.02
CA ASP A 28 6.79 -7.49 -10.34
C ASP A 28 6.43 -6.08 -10.89
N PRO A 29 6.60 -5.83 -12.19
CA PRO A 29 6.33 -4.52 -12.78
C PRO A 29 4.83 -4.17 -12.92
N SER A 30 3.91 -5.14 -12.76
CA SER A 30 2.48 -4.97 -13.04
C SER A 30 1.75 -4.05 -12.05
N LEU A 31 2.27 -3.88 -10.84
CA LEU A 31 1.67 -2.99 -9.83
C LEU A 31 2.52 -1.75 -9.59
N HIS A 32 1.87 -0.60 -9.44
CA HIS A 32 2.45 0.70 -9.13
C HIS A 32 2.55 0.93 -7.63
N ASP A 33 1.62 0.37 -6.84
CA ASP A 33 1.56 0.59 -5.39
C ASP A 33 1.44 -0.74 -4.61
N TYR A 34 2.59 -1.24 -4.16
CA TYR A 34 2.68 -2.41 -3.27
C TYR A 34 2.49 -2.02 -1.80
N SER A 35 2.59 -0.74 -1.46
CA SER A 35 2.46 -0.26 -0.08
C SER A 35 1.02 -0.01 0.35
N SER A 36 0.07 -0.13 -0.59
CA SER A 36 -1.33 0.18 -0.36
C SER A 36 -1.98 -0.77 0.65
N GLY A 37 -2.51 -0.20 1.73
CA GLY A 37 -3.38 -0.93 2.66
C GLY A 37 -4.84 -1.00 2.20
N PHE A 38 -5.17 -0.45 1.03
CA PHE A 38 -6.53 -0.39 0.53
C PHE A 38 -6.70 -1.25 -0.73
N PHE A 39 -7.25 -2.44 -0.54
CA PHE A 39 -7.54 -3.36 -1.63
C PHE A 39 -8.85 -4.11 -1.38
N GLY A 40 -9.43 -4.63 -2.47
CA GLY A 40 -10.57 -5.52 -2.43
C GLY A 40 -10.21 -6.84 -3.11
N ALA A 41 -10.61 -7.96 -2.51
CA ALA A 41 -10.40 -9.28 -3.08
C ALA A 41 -11.63 -10.17 -2.87
N ARG A 42 -11.81 -11.15 -3.76
CA ARG A 42 -12.87 -12.16 -3.58
C ARG A 42 -12.56 -13.01 -2.36
N LYS A 43 -13.60 -13.43 -1.63
CA LYS A 43 -13.46 -14.30 -0.45
C LYS A 43 -12.65 -15.58 -0.73
N GLN A 44 -12.85 -16.19 -1.90
CA GLN A 44 -12.12 -17.39 -2.31
C GLN A 44 -10.61 -17.11 -2.47
N VAL A 45 -10.26 -15.99 -3.09
CA VAL A 45 -8.87 -15.55 -3.27
C VAL A 45 -8.19 -15.33 -1.91
N LEU A 46 -8.84 -14.64 -0.98
CA LEU A 46 -8.27 -14.42 0.37
C LEU A 46 -8.07 -15.72 1.15
N LYS A 47 -8.98 -16.68 1.00
CA LYS A 47 -8.83 -18.01 1.62
C LYS A 47 -7.70 -18.82 1.02
N GLU A 48 -7.50 -18.70 -0.29
CA GLU A 48 -6.46 -19.42 -1.02
C GLU A 48 -5.06 -18.84 -0.76
N LEU A 49 -4.95 -17.50 -0.67
CA LEU A 49 -3.68 -16.82 -0.46
C LEU A 49 -3.19 -16.91 0.98
N LYS A 50 -4.10 -17.05 1.96
CA LYS A 50 -3.83 -16.96 3.40
C LYS A 50 -3.12 -15.65 3.75
N VAL A 51 -3.86 -14.70 4.29
CA VAL A 51 -3.28 -13.42 4.72
C VAL A 51 -2.36 -13.67 5.90
N GLU A 52 -1.06 -13.53 5.69
CA GLU A 52 0.00 -13.72 6.69
C GLU A 52 0.74 -12.40 6.95
N GLY A 53 1.25 -12.25 8.18
CA GLY A 53 2.07 -11.10 8.59
C GLY A 53 1.32 -10.05 9.41
N THR A 54 2.05 -8.98 9.74
CA THR A 54 1.52 -7.82 10.48
C THR A 54 0.89 -6.79 9.55
N PHE A 55 0.45 -5.65 10.10
CA PHE A 55 -0.35 -4.69 9.35
C PHE A 55 0.34 -4.06 8.12
N VAL A 56 1.67 -4.13 8.03
CA VAL A 56 2.46 -3.63 6.88
C VAL A 56 2.80 -4.76 5.92
N ASP A 57 3.16 -5.92 6.46
CA ASP A 57 3.71 -7.04 5.69
C ASP A 57 2.70 -7.54 4.65
N TYR A 58 1.42 -7.60 5.04
CA TYR A 58 0.37 -8.09 4.16
C TYR A 58 0.15 -7.19 2.93
N CYS A 59 0.44 -5.89 3.03
CA CYS A 59 0.25 -4.96 1.92
C CYS A 59 1.11 -5.36 0.71
N ILE A 60 2.31 -5.89 0.97
CA ILE A 60 3.25 -6.31 -0.06
C ILE A 60 3.06 -7.80 -0.40
N SER A 61 2.97 -8.65 0.62
CA SER A 61 2.97 -10.11 0.42
C SER A 61 1.71 -10.62 -0.29
N LEU A 62 0.55 -10.01 -0.01
CA LEU A 62 -0.74 -10.42 -0.57
C LEU A 62 -0.83 -10.18 -2.09
N PRO A 63 -0.60 -8.96 -2.62
CA PRO A 63 -0.64 -8.75 -4.07
C PRO A 63 0.46 -9.53 -4.78
N TYR A 64 1.65 -9.64 -4.19
CA TYR A 64 2.74 -10.42 -4.80
C TYR A 64 2.39 -11.91 -4.89
N SER A 65 1.83 -12.50 -3.83
CA SER A 65 1.36 -13.88 -3.85
C SER A 65 0.25 -14.10 -4.88
N ALA A 66 -0.65 -13.12 -5.05
CA ALA A 66 -1.70 -13.17 -6.07
C ALA A 66 -1.11 -13.19 -7.49
N ILE A 67 -0.09 -12.38 -7.75
CA ILE A 67 0.63 -12.34 -9.05
C ILE A 67 1.32 -13.66 -9.32
N ILE A 68 2.08 -14.21 -8.36
CA ILE A 68 2.79 -15.50 -8.55
C ILE A 68 1.81 -16.64 -8.84
N LYS A 69 0.63 -16.63 -8.21
CA LYS A 69 -0.42 -17.63 -8.48
C LYS A 69 -1.18 -17.40 -9.78
N GLY A 70 -0.82 -16.38 -10.57
CA GLY A 70 -1.47 -16.06 -11.84
C GLY A 70 -2.90 -15.53 -11.68
N LEU A 71 -3.26 -15.03 -10.50
CA LEU A 71 -4.56 -14.41 -10.28
C LEU A 71 -4.62 -13.05 -10.99
N LYS A 72 -5.82 -12.66 -11.40
CA LYS A 72 -6.04 -11.35 -12.02
C LYS A 72 -6.00 -10.25 -10.96
N VAL A 73 -4.94 -9.45 -10.97
CA VAL A 73 -4.80 -8.25 -10.14
C VAL A 73 -4.92 -7.01 -11.03
N ALA A 74 -5.62 -5.99 -10.54
CA ALA A 74 -5.79 -4.71 -11.23
C ALA A 74 -5.79 -3.57 -10.22
N GLU A 75 -5.20 -2.44 -10.60
CA GLU A 75 -5.18 -1.23 -9.78
C GLU A 75 -6.35 -0.31 -10.15
N VAL A 76 -6.96 0.27 -9.12
CA VAL A 76 -8.03 1.26 -9.27
C VAL A 76 -7.51 2.58 -8.72
N PRO A 77 -7.47 3.66 -9.54
CA PRO A 77 -7.03 4.96 -9.06
C PRO A 77 -7.88 5.46 -7.89
N MET A 78 -7.23 5.96 -6.84
CA MET A 78 -7.89 6.56 -5.69
C MET A 78 -7.22 7.87 -5.28
N ILE A 79 -7.98 8.72 -4.58
CA ILE A 79 -7.47 9.97 -4.01
C ILE A 79 -7.26 9.74 -2.50
N LEU A 80 -6.00 9.75 -2.07
CA LEU A 80 -5.65 9.73 -0.65
C LEU A 80 -5.96 11.09 -0.03
N THR A 81 -7.00 11.15 0.79
CA THR A 81 -7.36 12.36 1.54
C THR A 81 -6.79 12.33 2.95
N THR A 82 -6.47 13.49 3.50
CA THR A 82 -5.97 13.60 4.87
C THR A 82 -6.99 13.09 5.91
N ARG A 83 -6.47 12.46 6.97
CA ARG A 83 -7.28 12.01 8.11
C ARG A 83 -7.99 13.22 8.74
N LYS A 84 -9.32 13.14 8.87
CA LYS A 84 -10.13 14.23 9.44
C LYS A 84 -10.13 14.27 10.97
N HIS A 85 -10.10 13.11 11.62
CA HIS A 85 -10.20 12.97 13.07
C HIS A 85 -9.31 11.83 13.59
N GLY A 86 -8.87 11.94 14.84
CA GLY A 86 -8.01 10.96 15.50
C GLY A 86 -6.52 11.16 15.23
N LYS A 87 -5.68 10.63 16.13
CA LYS A 87 -4.22 10.60 15.96
C LYS A 87 -3.80 9.35 15.20
N SER A 88 -2.73 9.49 14.40
CA SER A 88 -2.12 8.35 13.75
C SER A 88 -1.49 7.41 14.77
N LYS A 89 -1.67 6.11 14.55
CA LYS A 89 -0.96 5.07 15.30
C LYS A 89 0.29 4.59 14.57
N THR A 90 0.49 5.11 13.35
CA THR A 90 1.41 4.57 12.35
C THR A 90 2.39 5.61 11.84
N SER A 91 2.00 6.90 11.81
CA SER A 91 2.98 7.97 11.74
C SER A 91 3.56 8.12 13.14
N ALA A 92 4.57 7.29 13.43
CA ALA A 92 5.52 7.63 14.46
C ALA A 92 6.12 8.98 14.04
N SER A 93 6.13 9.95 14.96
CA SER A 93 6.93 11.15 14.78
C SER A 93 8.35 10.72 14.42
N LEU A 94 8.90 11.22 13.33
CA LEU A 94 10.34 11.15 13.06
C LEU A 94 11.05 12.01 14.13
N PHE A 95 11.21 11.47 15.33
CA PHE A 95 12.05 11.96 16.43
C PHE A 95 12.55 10.78 17.24
#